data_AF-A0A1T5LP21-F1
#
_entry.id   AF-A0A1T5LP21-F1
#
_cell.length_a   1.000
_cell.length_b   1.000
_cell.length_c   1.000
_cell.angle_alpha   90.00
_cell.angle_beta   90.00
_cell.angle_gamma   90.00
#
_symmetry.space_group_name_H-M   'P 1'
#
loop_
_entity.id
_entity.type
_entity.pdbx_description
1 polymer ?
#
loop_
_entity_poly.entity_id
_entity_poly.type
_entity_poly.pdbx_seq_one_letter_code
_entity_poly.pdbx_strand_id
1 'polypeptide(L)'
;MTSFNVNLNIHYSQIDQYSHILSKLYREMDGWIGYIQGIPYWYGYDGDEKTVSASLEPSGLLFYAVMEETKWLNWINKFKKRATELMGYEIGEPEDGFEFPL
;
A
#
# COMPACT_ATOMS: atom_id res chain seq x y z
N MET A 1 -5.02 19.60 -0.83
CA MET A 1 -4.42 18.24 -0.82
C MET A 1 -4.16 17.89 0.62
N THR A 2 -4.36 16.64 0.99
CA THR A 2 -4.28 16.15 2.37
C THR A 2 -3.28 15.02 2.43
N SER A 3 -2.60 14.87 3.55
CA SER A 3 -1.72 13.73 3.81
C SER A 3 -2.51 12.59 4.45
N PHE A 4 -2.26 11.36 4.03
CA PHE A 4 -2.87 10.14 4.56
C PHE A 4 -1.78 9.17 5.00
N ASN A 5 -2.05 8.45 6.08
CA ASN A 5 -1.26 7.32 6.53
C ASN A 5 -2.25 6.17 6.76
N VAL A 6 -2.04 5.05 6.08
CA VAL A 6 -2.90 3.87 6.19
C VAL A 6 -2.02 2.65 6.37
N ASN A 7 -2.30 1.86 7.39
CA ASN A 7 -1.55 0.65 7.67
C ASN A 7 -2.43 -0.57 7.35
N LEU A 8 -1.96 -1.47 6.50
CA LEU A 8 -2.72 -2.65 6.10
C LEU A 8 -2.21 -3.91 6.79
N ASN A 9 -3.10 -4.87 7.05
CA ASN A 9 -2.84 -6.17 7.65
C ASN A 9 -1.99 -7.14 6.78
N ILE A 10 -0.90 -6.64 6.20
CA ILE A 10 0.10 -7.38 5.44
C ILE A 10 1.42 -7.26 6.22
N HIS A 11 1.72 -8.28 7.02
CA HIS A 11 2.85 -8.21 7.94
C HIS A 11 4.18 -8.51 7.24
N TYR A 12 5.25 -7.83 7.62
CA TYR A 12 6.59 -8.02 7.02
C TYR A 12 7.10 -9.47 7.12
N SER A 13 6.66 -10.23 8.13
CA SER A 13 7.06 -11.65 8.27
C SER A 13 6.57 -12.53 7.12
N GLN A 14 5.63 -12.04 6.31
CA GLN A 14 5.09 -12.75 5.15
C GLN A 14 5.76 -12.32 3.84
N ILE A 15 6.88 -11.59 3.90
CA ILE A 15 7.58 -11.07 2.72
C ILE A 15 8.02 -12.18 1.77
N ASP A 16 8.47 -13.33 2.29
CA ASP A 16 8.88 -14.46 1.45
C ASP A 16 7.72 -15.03 0.64
N GLN A 17 6.51 -14.99 1.22
CA GLN A 17 5.30 -15.48 0.58
C GLN A 17 4.73 -14.47 -0.43
N TYR A 18 4.69 -13.19 -0.07
CA TYR A 18 3.93 -12.17 -0.81
C TYR A 18 4.77 -11.13 -1.56
N SER A 19 6.11 -11.14 -1.45
CA SER A 19 6.97 -10.16 -2.13
C SER A 19 6.74 -10.07 -3.65
N HIS A 20 6.64 -11.22 -4.32
CA HIS A 20 6.39 -11.27 -5.76
C HIS A 20 4.98 -10.77 -6.13
N ILE A 21 3.98 -11.09 -5.29
CA ILE A 21 2.59 -10.63 -5.45
C ILE A 21 2.52 -9.12 -5.27
N LEU A 22 3.11 -8.59 -4.19
CA LEU A 22 3.17 -7.16 -3.90
C LEU A 22 3.91 -6.40 -4.99
N SER A 23 5.08 -6.88 -5.42
CA SER A 23 5.85 -6.20 -6.48
C SER A 23 5.09 -6.12 -7.80
N LYS A 24 4.35 -7.17 -8.15
CA LYS A 24 3.47 -7.15 -9.32
C LYS A 24 2.31 -6.18 -9.14
N LEU A 25 1.61 -6.26 -8.01
CA LEU A 25 0.49 -5.37 -7.69
C LEU A 25 0.92 -3.90 -7.70
N TYR A 26 2.07 -3.56 -7.11
CA TYR A 26 2.57 -2.18 -7.09
C TYR A 26 2.70 -1.58 -8.49
N ARG A 27 3.19 -2.38 -9.44
CA ARG A 27 3.36 -1.98 -10.85
C ARG A 27 2.03 -1.87 -11.60
N GLU A 28 0.97 -2.53 -11.13
CA GLU A 28 -0.39 -2.44 -11.68
C GLU A 28 -1.14 -1.19 -11.19
N MET A 29 -0.68 -0.55 -10.11
CA MET A 29 -1.33 0.62 -9.54
C MET A 29 -0.99 1.90 -10.33
N ASP A 30 -2.01 2.72 -10.54
CA ASP A 30 -1.92 3.96 -11.29
C ASP A 30 -0.86 4.89 -10.68
N GLY A 31 -0.03 5.48 -11.54
CA GLY A 31 1.01 6.41 -11.14
C GLY A 31 2.34 5.77 -10.77
N TRP A 32 2.53 4.46 -10.96
CA TRP A 32 3.79 3.78 -10.63
C TRP A 32 5.00 4.44 -11.28
N ILE A 33 5.99 4.82 -10.46
CA ILE A 33 7.24 5.45 -10.94
C ILE A 33 8.51 4.65 -10.60
N GLY A 34 8.37 3.54 -9.86
CA GLY A 34 9.47 2.64 -9.57
C GLY A 34 9.80 2.55 -8.09
N TYR A 35 10.94 1.91 -7.82
CA TYR A 35 11.51 1.82 -6.48
C TYR A 35 12.64 2.83 -6.33
N ILE A 36 12.70 3.51 -5.19
CA ILE A 36 13.85 4.31 -4.76
C ILE A 36 14.36 3.74 -3.46
N GLN A 37 15.62 3.31 -3.44
CA GLN A 37 16.25 2.72 -2.26
C GLN A 37 15.41 1.56 -1.65
N GLY A 38 14.71 0.80 -2.51
CA GLY A 38 13.85 -0.31 -2.10
C GLY A 38 12.41 0.07 -1.75
N ILE A 39 12.08 1.36 -1.67
CA ILE A 39 10.74 1.86 -1.36
C ILE A 39 9.96 2.05 -2.67
N PRO A 40 8.76 1.44 -2.83
CA PRO A 40 7.88 1.70 -3.97
C PRO A 40 7.27 3.10 -3.92
N TYR A 41 7.25 3.81 -5.05
CA TYR A 41 6.64 5.14 -5.18
C TYR A 41 5.64 5.22 -6.35
N TRP A 42 4.66 6.12 -6.19
CA TRP A 42 3.73 6.54 -7.23
C TRP A 42 3.57 8.06 -7.26
N TYR A 43 3.35 8.60 -8.47
CA TYR A 43 3.10 10.01 -8.81
C TYR A 43 4.22 11.01 -8.51
N GLY A 44 5.00 10.82 -7.46
CA GLY A 44 6.09 11.69 -7.04
C GLY A 44 6.84 11.10 -5.86
N TYR A 45 7.68 11.91 -5.24
CA TYR A 45 8.51 11.55 -4.09
C TYR A 45 8.09 12.30 -2.83
N ASP A 46 8.75 12.01 -1.72
CA ASP A 46 8.49 12.72 -0.46
C ASP A 46 8.81 14.21 -0.62
N GLY A 47 7.83 15.06 -0.34
CA GLY A 47 7.91 16.52 -0.52
C GLY A 47 7.24 17.04 -1.80
N ASP A 48 6.86 16.16 -2.74
CA ASP A 48 6.08 16.56 -3.92
C ASP A 48 4.62 16.83 -3.55
N GLU A 49 3.95 17.67 -4.35
CA GLU A 49 2.54 18.01 -4.15
C GLU A 49 1.60 16.80 -4.25
N LYS A 50 2.02 15.75 -4.98
CA LYS A 50 1.29 14.50 -5.11
C LYS A 50 2.28 13.33 -5.05
N THR A 51 2.13 12.49 -4.05
CA THR A 51 2.97 11.32 -3.85
C THR A 51 2.17 10.19 -3.21
N VAL A 52 2.56 8.95 -3.49
CA VAL A 52 2.23 7.78 -2.68
C VAL A 52 3.52 6.98 -2.54
N SER A 53 3.76 6.43 -1.35
CA SER A 53 4.82 5.48 -1.09
C SER A 53 4.30 4.39 -0.15
N ALA A 54 5.00 3.26 -0.11
CA ALA A 54 4.66 2.17 0.80
C ALA A 54 5.91 1.58 1.47
N SER A 55 5.77 1.12 2.71
CA SER A 55 6.83 0.43 3.45
C SER A 55 6.27 -0.79 4.17
N LEU A 56 6.97 -1.91 4.10
CA LEU A 56 6.65 -3.10 4.89
C LEU A 56 7.28 -2.95 6.27
N GLU A 57 6.44 -2.77 7.29
CA GLU A 57 6.84 -2.51 8.67
C GLU A 57 6.39 -3.65 9.60
N PRO A 58 6.95 -3.73 10.83
CA PRO A 58 6.43 -4.61 11.89
C PRO A 58 4.95 -4.41 12.20
N SER A 59 4.41 -3.22 11.94
CA SER A 59 3.00 -2.94 12.15
C SER A 59 2.10 -3.32 10.98
N GLY A 60 2.65 -3.73 9.82
CA GLY A 60 1.89 -3.97 8.59
C GLY A 60 2.47 -3.24 7.37
N LEU A 61 1.73 -3.24 6.26
CA LEU A 61 2.10 -2.49 5.06
C LEU A 61 1.60 -1.06 5.21
N LEU A 62 2.52 -0.15 5.53
CA LEU A 62 2.25 1.27 5.69
C LEU A 62 2.25 1.95 4.33
N PHE A 63 1.17 2.67 4.01
CA PHE A 63 1.11 3.63 2.92
C PHE A 63 1.18 5.06 3.48
N TYR A 64 1.99 5.88 2.83
CA TYR A 64 1.95 7.34 2.95
C TYR A 64 1.46 7.92 1.62
N ALA A 65 0.57 8.93 1.68
CA ALA A 65 0.09 9.60 0.48
C ALA A 65 -0.17 11.08 0.70
N VAL A 66 0.11 11.90 -0.31
CA VAL A 66 -0.37 13.28 -0.44
C VAL A 66 -1.22 13.36 -1.68
N MET A 67 -2.53 13.56 -1.52
CA MET A 67 -3.48 13.59 -2.63
C MET A 67 -4.79 14.30 -2.27
N GLU A 68 -5.66 14.51 -3.25
CA GLU A 68 -7.07 14.82 -2.99
C GLU A 68 -7.79 13.56 -2.46
N GLU A 69 -8.67 13.75 -1.48
CA GLU A 69 -9.26 12.66 -0.68
C GLU A 69 -10.01 11.63 -1.52
N THR A 70 -10.85 12.07 -2.46
CA THR A 70 -11.61 11.17 -3.33
C THR A 70 -10.68 10.31 -4.19
N LYS A 71 -9.60 10.91 -4.71
CA LYS A 71 -8.58 10.18 -5.48
C LYS A 71 -7.82 9.19 -4.60
N TRP A 72 -7.47 9.57 -3.37
CA TRP A 72 -6.83 8.67 -2.42
C TRP A 72 -7.72 7.47 -2.10
N LEU A 73 -8.97 7.71 -1.71
CA LEU A 73 -9.93 6.66 -1.38
C LEU A 73 -10.13 5.68 -2.53
N ASN A 74 -10.26 6.19 -3.77
CA ASN A 74 -10.33 5.33 -4.94
C ASN A 74 -9.06 4.49 -5.15
N TRP A 75 -7.89 5.09 -4.95
CA TRP A 75 -6.60 4.43 -5.11
C TRP A 75 -6.39 3.33 -4.07
N ILE A 76 -6.57 3.63 -2.79
CA ILE A 76 -6.35 2.67 -1.69
C ILE A 76 -7.40 1.55 -1.70
N ASN A 77 -8.66 1.85 -2.06
CA ASN A 77 -9.69 0.81 -2.19
C ASN A 77 -9.40 -0.15 -3.36
N LYS A 78 -8.88 0.37 -4.48
CA LYS A 78 -8.41 -0.46 -5.59
C LYS A 78 -7.26 -1.36 -5.14
N PHE A 79 -6.30 -0.83 -4.37
CA PHE A 79 -5.20 -1.62 -3.82
C PHE A 79 -5.72 -2.73 -2.90
N LYS A 80 -6.49 -2.38 -1.85
CA LYS A 80 -7.06 -3.32 -0.88
C LYS A 80 -7.81 -4.45 -1.58
N LYS A 81 -8.71 -4.11 -2.53
CA LYS A 81 -9.47 -5.10 -3.30
C LYS A 81 -8.57 -6.07 -4.06
N ARG A 82 -7.58 -5.56 -4.80
CA ARG A 82 -6.67 -6.40 -5.59
C ARG A 82 -5.76 -7.24 -4.70
N ALA A 83 -5.29 -6.70 -3.59
CA ALA A 83 -4.50 -7.44 -2.61
C ALA A 83 -5.31 -8.58 -2.01
N THR A 84 -6.57 -8.35 -1.62
CA THR A 84 -7.50 -9.40 -1.15
C THR A 84 -7.66 -10.52 -2.16
N GLU A 85 -7.90 -10.18 -3.43
CA GLU A 85 -8.05 -11.16 -4.51
C GLU A 85 -6.78 -12.02 -4.73
N LEU A 86 -5.60 -11.42 -4.57
CA LEU A 86 -4.32 -12.09 -4.82
C LEU A 86 -3.79 -12.88 -3.62
N MET A 87 -4.08 -12.43 -2.40
CA MET A 87 -3.55 -13.03 -1.16
C MET A 87 -4.52 -14.04 -0.52
N GLY A 88 -5.80 -13.99 -0.88
CA GLY A 88 -6.80 -14.96 -0.41
C GLY A 88 -7.32 -14.72 1.00
N TYR A 89 -7.08 -13.53 1.57
CA TYR A 89 -7.65 -13.07 2.83
C TYR A 89 -7.99 -11.58 2.72
N GLU A 90 -8.91 -11.10 3.58
CA GLU A 90 -9.35 -9.71 3.53
C GLU A 90 -8.24 -8.73 3.92
N ILE A 91 -7.95 -7.78 3.03
CA ILE A 91 -6.97 -6.72 3.26
C ILE A 91 -7.67 -5.44 3.73
N GLY A 92 -7.25 -4.95 4.90
CA GLY A 92 -7.77 -3.74 5.51
C GLY A 92 -6.91 -3.24 6.67
N GLU A 93 -7.43 -2.24 7.37
CA GLU A 93 -6.74 -1.56 8.46
C GLU A 93 -6.92 -2.35 9.78
N PRO A 94 -5.86 -2.71 10.50
CA PRO A 94 -5.98 -3.43 11.77
C PRO A 94 -6.86 -2.71 12.80
N GLU A 95 -6.85 -1.38 12.82
CA GLU A 95 -7.71 -0.55 13.68
C GLU A 95 -9.21 -0.68 13.38
N ASP A 96 -9.56 -1.12 12.16
CA ASP A 96 -10.94 -1.43 11.75
C ASP A 96 -11.32 -2.90 12.04
N GLY A 97 -10.42 -3.67 12.67
CA GLY A 97 -10.65 -5.08 13.04
C GLY A 97 -10.14 -6.11 12.01
N PHE A 98 -9.29 -5.69 11.06
CA PHE A 98 -8.66 -6.63 10.12
C PHE A 98 -7.47 -7.34 10.75
N GLU A 99 -7.60 -8.65 10.93
CA GLU A 99 -6.58 -9.48 11.57
C GLU A 99 -5.39 -9.78 10.65
N PHE A 100 -4.20 -9.97 11.23
CA PHE A 100 -3.06 -10.51 10.51
C PHE A 100 -3.21 -12.04 10.38
N PRO A 101 -3.12 -12.63 9.18
CA PRO A 101 -3.11 -14.08 9.05
C PRO A 101 -1.85 -14.66 9.70
N LEU A 102 -2.07 -15.64 10.57
CA LEU A 102 -1.02 -16.43 11.24
C LEU A 102 -0.33 -17.39 10.27
#